data_AF-A0A0F4GFC3-F1
#
_entry.id   AF-A0A0F4GFC3-F1
#
_cell.length_a   1.000
_cell.length_b   1.000
_cell.length_c   1.000
_cell.angle_alpha   90.00
_cell.angle_beta   90.00
_cell.angle_gamma   90.00
#
_symmetry.space_group_name_H-M   'P 1'
#
loop_
_entity.id
_entity.type
_entity.pdbx_description
1 polymer ?
#
loop_
_entity_poly.entity_id
_entity_poly.type
_entity_poly.pdbx_seq_one_letter_code
_entity_poly.pdbx_strand_id
1 'polypeptide(L)'
;MAPTRIIDSHVHLWPESMSNEDGHAWMTPGMPLARQHILSDYYEASEQNGEHDTNIIVEGMVYVETDVKYEKPSGDLSAWAKGPLDEIRFLRAIVEGNYGERDSRMLLGIVAWAPMDQPPAVLEEWLVLAEQTAGPQTWARIKGFRFLLQAITDQVEFEKLVLGADFVKNLKILGRKGFSFDVGVDQNSGGVWQLEAISKAMKRAHEDISEHEKVAFILNHFCKPDFASTGEAFDRWRAATESMSTFSKTYMKLSGAFSELPAGLQNVADVVSAMKPWYNHIFELFGPRRILFGSDWPAAQNSAGIQTLLDAEREAQKIVQKAREYRTKRVKDARSEAQKEIEEYRNQKEEDFKAFEKQHTSGNEKAEQDANKDTEKQLNEIKQVGSKTGPKVVDDLLKAVMEPHPEVPDRAEQPVA
;
A
#
# COMPACT_ATOMS: atom_id res chain seq x y z
N MET A 1 3.03 -25.68 15.11
CA MET A 1 3.00 -24.80 13.92
C MET A 1 4.25 -23.94 13.96
N ALA A 2 4.78 -23.48 12.83
CA ALA A 2 5.86 -22.50 12.88
C ALA A 2 5.34 -21.22 13.57
N PRO A 3 6.18 -20.53 14.38
CA PRO A 3 5.77 -19.28 15.01
C PRO A 3 5.47 -18.21 13.97
N THR A 4 4.39 -17.46 14.20
CA THR A 4 3.98 -16.31 13.38
C THR A 4 4.94 -15.16 13.62
N ARG A 5 5.47 -14.59 12.54
CA ARG A 5 6.39 -13.45 12.60
C ARG A 5 5.65 -12.16 12.25
N ILE A 6 5.80 -11.14 13.08
CA ILE A 6 5.11 -9.85 12.91
C ILE A 6 6.07 -8.67 13.04
N ILE A 7 5.67 -7.54 12.46
CA ILE A 7 6.25 -6.23 12.73
C ILE A 7 5.20 -5.43 13.49
N ASP A 8 5.60 -4.85 14.62
CA ASP A 8 4.76 -3.95 15.38
C ASP A 8 4.87 -2.53 14.82
N SER A 9 3.87 -2.08 14.06
CA SER A 9 3.97 -0.80 13.34
C SER A 9 3.67 0.45 14.17
N HIS A 10 3.36 0.30 15.47
CA HIS A 10 3.02 1.43 16.34
C HIS A 10 3.49 1.17 17.77
N VAL A 11 4.70 1.66 18.07
CA VAL A 11 5.29 1.61 19.41
C VAL A 11 5.80 3.00 19.77
N HIS A 12 5.70 3.33 21.05
CA HIS A 12 6.25 4.52 21.64
C HIS A 12 7.39 4.16 22.60
N LEU A 13 8.45 4.96 22.58
CA LEU A 13 9.66 4.77 23.38
C LEU A 13 10.12 6.12 23.93
N TRP A 14 10.57 6.15 25.17
CA TRP A 14 11.20 7.34 25.73
C TRP A 14 12.16 6.97 26.87
N PRO A 15 13.30 7.68 26.99
CA PRO A 15 14.27 7.45 28.05
C PRO A 15 13.79 8.06 29.37
N GLU A 16 14.36 7.61 30.49
CA GLU A 16 14.06 8.16 31.82
C GLU A 16 14.19 9.70 31.89
N SER A 17 15.16 10.28 31.17
CA SER A 17 15.38 11.73 31.14
C SER A 17 14.22 12.53 30.54
N MET A 18 13.32 11.89 29.78
CA MET A 18 12.13 12.50 29.17
C MET A 18 10.83 12.06 29.85
N SER A 19 10.90 11.26 30.91
CA SER A 19 9.75 10.74 31.66
C SER A 19 9.22 11.76 32.70
N ASN A 20 9.07 13.02 32.28
CA ASN A 20 8.68 14.14 33.13
C ASN A 20 7.95 15.22 32.33
N GLU A 21 7.43 16.23 33.05
CA GLU A 21 6.65 17.35 32.51
C GLU A 21 7.43 18.33 31.60
N ASP A 22 8.77 18.24 31.62
CA ASP A 22 9.63 18.96 30.69
C ASP A 22 9.82 18.20 29.37
N GLY A 23 9.76 16.87 29.41
CA GLY A 23 9.81 16.01 28.22
C GLY A 23 8.48 15.92 27.48
N HIS A 24 7.37 15.78 28.21
CA HIS A 24 6.03 15.57 27.64
C HIS A 24 4.99 16.41 28.38
N ALA A 25 4.18 17.18 27.65
CA ALA A 25 3.18 18.05 28.27
C ALA A 25 2.06 17.28 29.01
N TRP A 26 1.83 16.02 28.62
CA TRP A 26 0.81 15.15 29.19
C TRP A 26 1.32 14.28 30.35
N MET A 27 2.63 14.22 30.61
CA MET A 27 3.19 13.42 31.71
C MET A 27 3.17 14.18 33.03
N THR A 28 2.58 13.59 34.06
CA THR A 28 2.67 14.07 35.44
C THR A 28 3.40 13.04 36.30
N PRO A 29 4.30 13.45 37.22
CA PRO A 29 4.97 12.54 38.14
C PRO A 29 3.97 11.63 38.89
N GLY A 30 4.26 10.33 38.92
CA GLY A 30 3.43 9.32 39.59
C GLY A 30 2.35 8.66 38.71
N MET A 31 2.15 9.12 37.48
CA MET A 31 1.35 8.38 36.50
C MET A 31 2.07 7.09 36.07
N PRO A 32 1.36 5.98 35.77
CA PRO A 32 2.00 4.71 35.38
C PRO A 32 2.96 4.80 34.18
N LEU A 33 2.70 5.73 33.26
CA LEU A 33 3.52 5.99 32.06
C LEU A 33 4.67 6.97 32.30
N ALA A 34 4.71 7.66 33.44
CA ALA A 34 5.74 8.65 33.77
C ALA A 34 7.01 7.97 34.33
N ARG A 35 7.57 7.04 33.55
CA ARG A 35 8.82 6.31 33.79
C ARG A 35 9.46 5.96 32.46
N GLN A 36 10.69 5.46 32.42
CA GLN A 36 11.30 4.98 31.18
C GLN A 36 10.46 3.87 30.52
N HIS A 37 10.40 3.93 29.19
CA HIS A 37 9.86 2.88 28.33
C HIS A 37 10.78 2.67 27.13
N ILE A 38 11.64 1.66 27.20
CA ILE A 38 12.58 1.28 26.14
C ILE A 38 12.33 -0.15 25.65
N LEU A 39 13.12 -0.59 24.67
CA LEU A 39 12.95 -1.88 24.02
C LEU A 39 13.12 -3.08 24.96
N SER A 40 13.98 -2.99 25.97
CA SER A 40 14.08 -4.04 27.00
C SER A 40 12.76 -4.24 27.75
N ASP A 41 12.09 -3.14 28.09
CA ASP A 41 10.79 -3.17 28.78
C ASP A 41 9.70 -3.72 27.86
N TYR A 42 9.76 -3.41 26.57
CA TYR A 42 8.88 -4.00 25.56
C TYR A 42 9.07 -5.52 25.47
N TYR A 43 10.32 -6.02 25.43
CA TYR A 43 10.59 -7.45 25.33
C TYR A 43 10.10 -8.22 26.55
N GLU A 44 10.21 -7.64 27.74
CA GLU A 44 9.63 -8.21 28.96
C GLU A 44 8.11 -8.25 28.87
N ALA A 45 7.46 -7.13 28.53
CA ALA A 45 6.01 -7.06 28.43
C ALA A 45 5.43 -8.03 27.37
N SER A 46 6.13 -8.21 26.25
CA SER A 46 5.75 -9.07 25.13
C SER A 46 6.29 -10.51 25.24
N GLU A 47 6.94 -10.87 26.34
CA GLU A 47 7.55 -12.19 26.60
C GLU A 47 8.56 -12.63 25.52
N GLN A 48 9.21 -11.67 24.85
CA GLN A 48 10.19 -11.92 23.78
C GLN A 48 11.61 -12.15 24.32
N ASN A 49 11.80 -12.35 25.64
CA ASN A 49 13.12 -12.56 26.26
C ASN A 49 13.65 -14.01 26.19
N GLY A 50 12.87 -14.95 25.64
CA GLY A 50 13.36 -16.28 25.27
C GLY A 50 13.04 -17.41 26.25
N GLU A 51 12.14 -17.21 27.21
CA GLU A 51 11.73 -18.25 28.18
C GLU A 51 10.35 -18.87 27.90
N HIS A 52 9.54 -18.25 27.03
CA HIS A 52 8.21 -18.74 26.68
C HIS A 52 8.14 -19.18 25.21
N ASP A 53 7.49 -20.33 24.96
CA ASP A 53 7.14 -20.81 23.62
C ASP A 53 5.99 -19.96 23.07
N THR A 54 6.27 -18.68 22.80
CA THR A 54 5.29 -17.77 22.22
C THR A 54 5.12 -18.15 20.76
N ASN A 55 3.89 -18.44 20.34
CA ASN A 55 3.58 -18.69 18.93
C ASN A 55 3.75 -17.44 18.04
N ILE A 56 4.08 -16.27 18.63
CA ILE A 56 4.33 -15.02 17.93
C ILE A 56 5.76 -14.55 18.24
N ILE A 57 6.47 -14.16 17.18
CA ILE A 57 7.80 -13.54 17.22
C ILE A 57 7.69 -12.14 16.64
N VAL A 58 8.09 -11.13 17.40
CA VAL A 58 8.20 -9.75 16.91
C VAL A 58 9.58 -9.58 16.28
N GLU A 59 9.63 -9.41 14.96
CA GLU A 59 10.89 -9.27 14.20
C GLU A 59 11.42 -7.84 14.14
N GLY A 60 10.56 -6.88 14.48
CA GLY A 60 10.93 -5.49 14.59
C GLY A 60 9.72 -4.61 14.78
N MET A 61 9.97 -3.32 14.89
CA MET A 61 8.93 -2.34 15.17
C MET A 61 9.16 -0.99 14.50
N VAL A 62 8.08 -0.22 14.43
CA VAL A 62 8.07 1.15 13.96
C VAL A 62 7.73 2.05 15.14
N TYR A 63 8.68 2.93 15.47
CA TYR A 63 8.48 3.98 16.46
C TYR A 63 7.54 5.06 15.91
N VAL A 64 6.68 5.61 16.77
CA VAL A 64 5.87 6.80 16.48
C VAL A 64 6.10 7.84 17.58
N GLU A 65 6.27 9.11 17.19
CA GLU A 65 6.48 10.25 18.09
C GLU A 65 5.49 10.30 19.26
N THR A 66 5.90 10.90 20.38
CA THR A 66 5.18 10.77 21.66
C THR A 66 4.58 12.06 22.18
N ASP A 67 4.40 13.06 21.32
CA ASP A 67 3.97 14.42 21.66
C ASP A 67 4.91 15.04 22.69
N VAL A 68 6.21 14.94 22.39
CA VAL A 68 7.26 15.60 23.17
C VAL A 68 7.04 17.11 23.16
N LYS A 69 7.26 17.72 24.32
CA LYS A 69 7.02 19.16 24.52
C LYS A 69 7.96 19.97 23.62
N TYR A 70 7.38 20.94 22.92
CA TYR A 70 8.11 21.96 22.16
C TYR A 70 7.55 23.34 22.51
N GLU A 71 8.34 24.38 22.27
CA GLU A 71 7.93 25.76 22.52
C GLU A 71 7.10 26.29 21.36
N LYS A 72 6.39 27.40 21.59
CA LYS A 72 5.65 28.07 20.52
C LYS A 72 6.63 28.48 19.41
N PRO A 73 6.26 28.24 18.13
CA PRO A 73 7.08 28.63 17.00
C PRO A 73 7.58 30.07 17.11
N SER A 74 8.90 30.22 17.05
CA SER A 74 9.61 31.49 17.15
C SER A 74 10.80 31.49 16.19
N GLY A 75 11.64 32.52 16.23
CA GLY A 75 12.68 32.76 15.21
C GLY A 75 13.58 31.55 14.92
N ASP A 76 14.15 30.93 15.95
CA ASP A 76 15.09 29.80 15.80
C ASP A 76 14.37 28.45 15.94
N LEU A 77 14.23 27.73 14.82
CA LEU A 77 13.62 26.41 14.75
C LEU A 77 14.27 25.39 15.68
N SER A 78 15.60 25.43 15.82
CA SER A 78 16.32 24.47 16.66
C SER A 78 16.04 24.67 18.15
N ALA A 79 15.71 25.89 18.55
CA ALA A 79 15.38 26.23 19.92
C ALA A 79 13.95 25.80 20.26
N TRP A 80 12.95 26.22 19.46
CA TRP A 80 11.56 25.94 19.83
C TRP A 80 11.17 24.48 19.58
N ALA A 81 11.77 23.80 18.61
CA ALA A 81 11.56 22.37 18.36
C ALA A 81 12.59 21.46 19.09
N LYS A 82 13.18 21.94 20.19
CA LYS A 82 14.19 21.19 20.96
C LYS A 82 13.72 19.79 21.37
N GLY A 83 12.51 19.64 21.88
CA GLY A 83 11.95 18.35 22.33
C GLY A 83 11.92 17.31 21.21
N PRO A 84 11.27 17.59 20.07
CA PRO A 84 11.31 16.73 18.88
C PRO A 84 12.73 16.37 18.40
N LEU A 85 13.70 17.30 18.52
CA LEU A 85 15.10 17.00 18.17
C LEU A 85 15.77 16.07 19.21
N ASP A 86 15.48 16.25 20.50
CA ASP A 86 15.97 15.35 21.56
C ASP A 86 15.40 13.94 21.40
N GLU A 87 14.13 13.82 21.00
CA GLU A 87 13.50 12.54 20.64
C GLU A 87 14.27 11.84 19.51
N ILE A 88 14.60 12.56 18.43
CA ILE A 88 15.41 12.02 17.32
C ILE A 88 16.82 11.60 17.81
N ARG A 89 17.45 12.37 18.71
CA ARG A 89 18.77 12.02 19.28
C ARG A 89 18.70 10.72 20.09
N PHE A 90 17.63 10.54 20.87
CA PHE A 90 17.40 9.30 21.61
C PHE A 90 17.25 8.10 20.66
N LEU A 91 16.39 8.22 19.64
CA LEU A 91 16.20 7.16 18.64
C LEU A 91 17.49 6.85 17.88
N ARG A 92 18.29 7.89 17.59
CA ARG A 92 19.62 7.71 17.00
C ARG A 92 20.53 6.87 17.87
N ALA A 93 20.57 7.12 19.17
CA ALA A 93 21.36 6.31 20.10
C ALA A 93 20.94 4.82 20.08
N ILE A 94 19.65 4.52 19.92
CA ILE A 94 19.17 3.14 19.74
C ILE A 94 19.70 2.55 18.43
N VAL A 95 19.51 3.26 17.31
CA VAL A 95 19.92 2.80 15.97
C VAL A 95 21.43 2.58 15.87
N GLU A 96 22.23 3.47 16.47
CA GLU A 96 23.70 3.39 16.46
C GLU A 96 24.25 2.36 17.47
N GLY A 97 23.38 1.69 18.23
CA GLY A 97 23.74 0.53 19.06
C GLY A 97 24.07 0.85 20.51
N ASN A 98 23.82 2.06 20.99
CA ASN A 98 24.11 2.45 22.37
C ASN A 98 23.20 1.72 23.39
N TYR A 99 22.08 1.15 22.92
CA TYR A 99 21.17 0.29 23.70
C TYR A 99 21.37 -1.21 23.41
N GLY A 100 22.38 -1.56 22.60
CA GLY A 100 22.70 -2.93 22.22
C GLY A 100 22.31 -3.27 20.77
N GLU A 101 22.95 -4.31 20.23
CA GLU A 101 22.75 -4.68 18.82
C GLU A 101 21.34 -5.20 18.52
N ARG A 102 20.71 -5.87 19.50
CA ARG A 102 19.33 -6.36 19.35
C ARG A 102 18.40 -5.19 19.07
N ASP A 103 18.48 -4.17 19.90
CA ASP A 103 17.67 -2.95 19.85
C ASP A 103 17.87 -2.20 18.53
N SER A 104 19.13 -2.05 18.12
CA SER A 104 19.46 -1.50 16.80
C SER A 104 18.85 -2.34 15.67
N ARG A 105 18.77 -3.66 15.73
CA ARG A 105 18.11 -4.45 14.67
C ARG A 105 16.59 -4.37 14.72
N MET A 106 16.02 -4.21 15.91
CA MET A 106 14.57 -4.24 16.14
C MET A 106 13.86 -2.95 15.72
N LEU A 107 14.51 -1.79 15.80
CA LEU A 107 13.91 -0.52 15.39
C LEU A 107 13.99 -0.34 13.86
N LEU A 108 13.00 -0.86 13.12
CA LEU A 108 12.99 -0.90 11.66
C LEU A 108 12.56 0.41 10.99
N GLY A 109 11.70 1.18 11.66
CA GLY A 109 11.14 2.41 11.15
C GLY A 109 10.89 3.45 12.24
N ILE A 110 10.88 4.72 11.85
CA ILE A 110 10.62 5.86 12.72
C ILE A 110 9.60 6.77 12.01
N VAL A 111 8.52 7.11 12.72
CA VAL A 111 7.58 8.17 12.40
C VAL A 111 7.82 9.30 13.38
N ALA A 112 8.57 10.32 12.97
CA ALA A 112 8.97 11.43 13.83
C ALA A 112 7.91 12.55 13.84
N TRP A 113 8.02 13.51 14.75
CA TRP A 113 7.17 14.69 14.72
C TRP A 113 7.54 15.64 13.55
N ALA A 114 6.55 16.36 13.01
CA ALA A 114 6.76 17.46 12.06
C ALA A 114 5.80 18.65 12.30
N PRO A 115 6.24 19.90 12.09
CA PRO A 115 5.44 21.12 12.33
C PRO A 115 4.44 21.37 11.20
N MET A 116 3.38 20.56 11.12
CA MET A 116 2.42 20.61 10.02
C MET A 116 1.52 21.85 10.04
N ASP A 117 1.46 22.55 11.16
CA ASP A 117 0.78 23.82 11.40
C ASP A 117 1.57 25.05 10.94
N GLN A 118 2.81 24.85 10.49
CA GLN A 118 3.69 25.93 10.03
C GLN A 118 3.73 26.06 8.50
N PRO A 119 4.16 27.22 7.97
CA PRO A 119 4.33 27.40 6.53
C PRO A 119 5.32 26.39 5.92
N PRO A 120 5.20 26.05 4.62
CA PRO A 120 6.05 25.06 3.96
C PRO A 120 7.56 25.27 4.10
N ALA A 121 8.01 26.53 4.14
CA ALA A 121 9.43 26.85 4.33
C ALA A 121 9.95 26.34 5.69
N VAL A 122 9.14 26.42 6.75
CA VAL A 122 9.51 25.94 8.09
C VAL A 122 9.55 24.41 8.12
N LEU A 123 8.62 23.73 7.44
CA LEU A 123 8.68 22.27 7.32
C LEU A 123 9.94 21.81 6.56
N GLU A 124 10.30 22.48 5.46
CA GLU A 124 11.51 22.14 4.71
C GLU A 124 12.78 22.34 5.55
N GLU A 125 12.86 23.43 6.31
CA GLU A 125 13.95 23.67 7.26
C GLU A 125 13.98 22.61 8.37
N TRP A 126 12.81 22.22 8.90
CA TRP A 126 12.68 21.15 9.88
C TRP A 126 13.22 19.82 9.36
N LEU A 127 12.87 19.45 8.12
CA LEU A 127 13.34 18.19 7.52
C LEU A 127 14.86 18.16 7.40
N VAL A 128 15.49 19.28 7.05
CA VAL A 128 16.96 19.39 7.00
C VAL A 128 17.56 19.22 8.40
N LEU A 129 17.01 19.88 9.41
CA LEU A 129 17.49 19.80 10.78
C LEU A 129 17.30 18.40 11.40
N ALA A 130 16.16 17.78 11.13
CA ALA A 130 15.85 16.41 11.54
C ALA A 130 16.82 15.41 10.90
N GLU A 131 17.13 15.54 9.61
CA GLU A 131 18.12 14.70 8.91
C GLU A 131 19.52 14.84 9.52
N GLN A 132 19.97 16.08 9.76
CA GLN A 132 21.26 16.35 10.39
C GLN A 132 21.34 15.76 11.81
N THR A 133 20.27 15.88 12.57
CA THR A 133 20.18 15.38 13.96
C THR A 133 20.18 13.85 13.99
N ALA A 134 19.37 13.22 13.13
CA ALA A 134 19.28 11.77 13.01
C ALA A 134 20.59 11.14 12.52
N GLY A 135 21.31 11.83 11.63
CA GLY A 135 22.45 11.23 10.95
C GLY A 135 22.02 10.13 9.96
N PRO A 136 22.95 9.61 9.13
CA PRO A 136 22.61 8.81 7.96
C PRO A 136 21.92 7.49 8.28
N GLN A 137 22.35 6.79 9.35
CA GLN A 137 21.80 5.48 9.70
C GLN A 137 20.36 5.58 10.22
N THR A 138 20.08 6.56 11.08
CA THR A 138 18.75 6.78 11.65
C THR A 138 17.82 7.45 10.66
N TRP A 139 18.31 8.40 9.86
CA TRP A 139 17.51 9.02 8.80
C TRP A 139 17.04 8.00 7.75
N ALA A 140 17.88 7.02 7.40
CA ALA A 140 17.48 5.90 6.54
C ALA A 140 16.32 5.07 7.12
N ARG A 141 16.04 5.16 8.43
CA ARG A 141 14.93 4.52 9.12
C ARG A 141 13.75 5.45 9.39
N ILE A 142 13.88 6.77 9.17
CA ILE A 142 12.73 7.68 9.18
C ILE A 142 11.90 7.42 7.93
N LYS A 143 10.65 6.99 8.12
CA LYS A 143 9.72 6.59 7.04
C LYS A 143 8.51 7.51 6.92
N GLY A 144 8.26 8.32 7.94
CA GLY A 144 7.13 9.23 7.94
C GLY A 144 7.18 10.22 9.08
N PHE A 145 6.13 11.03 9.13
CA PHE A 145 5.94 12.02 10.18
C PHE A 145 4.52 12.00 10.73
N ARG A 146 4.36 12.46 11.96
CA ARG A 146 3.06 12.66 12.61
C ARG A 146 2.99 14.07 13.19
N PHE A 147 1.77 14.60 13.28
CA PHE A 147 1.44 15.81 14.01
C PHE A 147 0.16 15.53 14.80
N LEU A 148 0.13 15.91 16.07
CA LEU A 148 -0.91 15.49 17.01
C LEU A 148 -2.24 16.23 16.81
N LEU A 149 -2.96 15.88 15.73
CA LEU A 149 -4.25 16.46 15.39
C LEU A 149 -5.33 16.17 16.45
N GLN A 150 -5.25 15.03 17.13
CA GLN A 150 -6.18 14.62 18.18
C GLN A 150 -6.31 15.61 19.35
N ALA A 151 -5.27 16.41 19.64
CA ALA A 151 -5.31 17.39 20.71
C ALA A 151 -6.15 18.64 20.39
N ILE A 152 -6.53 18.84 19.11
CA ILE A 152 -7.28 20.01 18.65
C ILE A 152 -8.78 19.67 18.65
N THR A 153 -9.46 19.96 19.76
CA THR A 153 -10.88 19.65 19.96
C THR A 153 -11.82 20.75 19.49
N ASP A 154 -11.32 21.96 19.24
CA ASP A 154 -12.11 23.01 18.60
C ASP A 154 -12.23 22.76 17.09
N GLN A 155 -13.47 22.61 16.61
CA GLN A 155 -13.74 22.28 15.22
C GLN A 155 -13.28 23.37 14.25
N VAL A 156 -13.43 24.65 14.60
CA VAL A 156 -13.09 25.76 13.71
C VAL A 156 -11.57 25.87 13.57
N GLU A 157 -10.83 25.75 14.67
CA GLU A 157 -9.37 25.74 14.66
C GLU A 157 -8.82 24.54 13.89
N PHE A 158 -9.38 23.35 14.10
CA PHE A 158 -9.00 22.13 13.39
C PHE A 158 -9.23 22.26 11.89
N GLU A 159 -10.43 22.66 11.46
CA GLU A 159 -10.78 22.81 10.04
C GLU A 159 -9.92 23.88 9.38
N LYS A 160 -9.66 25.00 10.07
CA LYS A 160 -8.77 26.06 9.59
C LYS A 160 -7.36 25.53 9.33
N LEU A 161 -6.84 24.68 10.21
CA LEU A 161 -5.54 24.03 10.05
C LEU A 161 -5.56 23.06 8.86
N VAL A 162 -6.34 21.97 8.94
CA VAL A 162 -6.20 20.85 8.00
C VAL A 162 -6.70 21.16 6.59
N LEU A 163 -7.66 22.09 6.45
CA LEU A 163 -8.14 22.56 5.16
C LEU A 163 -7.33 23.76 4.64
N GLY A 164 -6.39 24.27 5.44
CA GLY A 164 -5.49 25.35 5.08
C GLY A 164 -4.54 24.97 3.94
N ALA A 165 -4.15 25.97 3.14
CA ALA A 165 -3.29 25.76 1.98
C ALA A 165 -1.89 25.23 2.39
N ASP A 166 -1.36 25.69 3.52
CA ASP A 166 -0.04 25.31 3.99
C ASP A 166 0.00 23.86 4.47
N PHE A 167 -0.99 23.40 5.24
CA PHE A 167 -1.11 21.99 5.64
C PHE A 167 -1.17 21.05 4.42
N VAL A 168 -1.97 21.38 3.40
CA VAL A 168 -2.05 20.58 2.16
C VAL A 168 -0.73 20.58 1.39
N LYS A 169 -0.04 21.73 1.31
CA LYS A 169 1.29 21.80 0.68
C LYS A 169 2.32 20.97 1.45
N ASN A 170 2.28 21.01 2.78
CA ASN A 170 3.14 20.22 3.65
C ASN A 170 2.96 18.72 3.40
N LEU A 171 1.72 18.23 3.31
CA LEU A 171 1.43 16.85 2.92
C LEU A 171 2.01 16.49 1.54
N LYS A 172 1.90 17.40 0.56
CA LYS A 172 2.50 17.20 -0.78
C LYS A 172 4.03 17.16 -0.73
N ILE A 173 4.67 17.97 0.11
CA ILE A 173 6.13 17.96 0.33
C ILE A 173 6.57 16.61 0.90
N LEU A 174 5.88 16.11 1.93
CA LEU A 174 6.17 14.79 2.51
C LEU A 174 6.07 13.69 1.44
N GLY A 175 4.99 13.70 0.64
CA GLY A 175 4.80 12.73 -0.43
C GLY A 175 5.89 12.75 -1.51
N ARG A 176 6.29 13.94 -1.99
CA ARG A 176 7.38 14.09 -2.98
C ARG A 176 8.73 13.61 -2.46
N LYS A 177 8.96 13.73 -1.14
CA LYS A 177 10.15 13.22 -0.47
C LYS A 177 10.06 11.74 -0.10
N GLY A 178 8.93 11.08 -0.37
CA GLY A 178 8.73 9.65 -0.12
C GLY A 178 8.37 9.30 1.33
N PHE A 179 7.95 10.27 2.13
CA PHE A 179 7.54 10.07 3.52
C PHE A 179 6.04 9.79 3.63
N SER A 180 5.66 8.97 4.63
CA SER A 180 4.27 8.85 5.06
C SER A 180 3.85 9.96 6.01
N PHE A 181 2.53 10.15 6.15
CA PHE A 181 1.92 10.95 7.19
C PHE A 181 0.97 10.08 8.02
N ASP A 182 1.27 9.94 9.31
CA ASP A 182 0.40 9.25 10.25
C ASP A 182 -0.73 10.19 10.70
N VAL A 183 -1.97 9.75 10.51
CA VAL A 183 -3.19 10.49 10.83
C VAL A 183 -3.67 10.06 12.20
N GLY A 184 -3.33 10.84 13.23
CA GLY A 184 -3.80 10.66 14.61
C GLY A 184 -4.90 11.67 14.96
N VAL A 185 -6.16 11.29 14.76
CA VAL A 185 -7.34 12.05 15.21
C VAL A 185 -8.09 11.26 16.27
N ASP A 186 -8.87 11.95 17.10
CA ASP A 186 -9.62 11.35 18.21
C ASP A 186 -11.11 11.66 18.03
N GLN A 187 -11.83 10.77 17.36
CA GLN A 187 -13.24 11.00 17.11
C GLN A 187 -14.11 10.88 18.37
N ASN A 188 -13.62 10.19 19.41
CA ASN A 188 -14.35 10.04 20.66
C ASN A 188 -14.36 11.36 21.44
N SER A 189 -13.21 12.02 21.52
CA SER A 189 -13.05 13.32 22.23
C SER A 189 -13.43 14.52 21.37
N GLY A 190 -12.95 14.55 20.12
CA GLY A 190 -13.18 15.66 19.19
C GLY A 190 -14.50 15.52 18.43
N GLY A 191 -14.80 14.31 17.94
CA GLY A 191 -15.97 14.02 17.11
C GLY A 191 -15.58 13.53 15.71
N VAL A 192 -16.50 12.83 15.04
CA VAL A 192 -16.29 12.26 13.69
C VAL A 192 -15.95 13.33 12.63
N TRP A 193 -16.30 14.59 12.87
CA TRP A 193 -15.95 15.71 12.00
C TRP A 193 -14.43 15.88 11.82
N GLN A 194 -13.58 15.47 12.78
CA GLN A 194 -12.13 15.49 12.62
C GLN A 194 -11.70 14.57 11.46
N LEU A 195 -12.29 13.37 11.43
CA LEU A 195 -12.04 12.38 10.39
C LEU A 195 -12.57 12.84 9.02
N GLU A 196 -13.74 13.47 8.99
CA GLU A 196 -14.32 14.02 7.77
C GLU A 196 -13.49 15.18 7.21
N ALA A 197 -12.99 16.07 8.08
CA ALA A 197 -12.13 17.19 7.70
C ALA A 197 -10.77 16.70 7.17
N ILE A 198 -10.13 15.74 7.84
CA ILE A 198 -8.85 15.20 7.34
C ILE A 198 -9.03 14.40 6.04
N SER A 199 -10.15 13.71 5.84
CA SER A 199 -10.48 13.05 4.57
C SER A 199 -10.52 14.05 3.40
N LYS A 200 -11.09 15.25 3.61
CA LYS A 200 -11.06 16.34 2.62
C LYS A 200 -9.63 16.85 2.37
N ALA A 201 -8.82 16.98 3.41
CA ALA A 201 -7.42 17.39 3.28
C ALA A 201 -6.58 16.36 2.50
N MET A 202 -6.78 15.06 2.77
CA MET A 202 -6.12 13.96 2.05
C MET A 202 -6.46 13.98 0.56
N LYS A 203 -7.73 14.19 0.22
CA LYS A 203 -8.16 14.35 -1.17
C LYS A 203 -7.38 15.48 -1.85
N ARG A 204 -7.34 16.68 -1.25
CA ARG A 204 -6.60 17.84 -1.77
C ARG A 204 -5.10 17.60 -1.89
N ALA A 205 -4.52 16.83 -0.97
CA ALA A 205 -3.11 16.46 -1.01
C ALA A 205 -2.79 15.51 -2.18
N HIS A 206 -3.76 14.71 -2.64
CA HIS A 206 -3.61 13.79 -3.77
C HIS A 206 -4.08 14.38 -5.11
N GLU A 207 -4.77 15.52 -5.11
CA GLU A 207 -5.19 16.25 -6.31
C GLU A 207 -3.97 16.78 -7.10
N ASP A 208 -3.98 16.53 -8.41
CA ASP A 208 -2.94 16.93 -9.37
C ASP A 208 -1.52 16.45 -9.03
N ILE A 209 -1.42 15.33 -8.30
CA ILE A 209 -0.16 14.69 -7.93
C ILE A 209 -0.06 13.31 -8.59
N SER A 210 1.12 13.03 -9.16
CA SER A 210 1.41 11.73 -9.76
C SER A 210 1.44 10.62 -8.70
N GLU A 211 1.08 9.38 -9.06
CA GLU A 211 0.97 8.28 -8.09
C GLU A 211 2.25 8.07 -7.25
N HIS A 212 3.43 8.26 -7.84
CA HIS A 212 4.70 8.06 -7.11
C HIS A 212 4.97 9.17 -6.09
N GLU A 213 4.53 10.41 -6.34
CA GLU A 213 4.69 11.56 -5.44
C GLU A 213 3.57 11.70 -4.40
N LYS A 214 2.49 10.91 -4.50
CA LYS A 214 1.42 10.93 -3.49
C LYS A 214 1.97 10.51 -2.12
N VAL A 215 1.63 11.29 -1.10
CA VAL A 215 1.89 10.95 0.31
C VAL A 215 1.14 9.67 0.69
N ALA A 216 1.80 8.80 1.44
CA ALA A 216 1.14 7.65 2.04
C ALA A 216 0.50 8.07 3.37
N PHE A 217 -0.79 7.83 3.53
CA PHE A 217 -1.51 8.12 4.76
C PHE A 217 -1.67 6.86 5.59
N ILE A 218 -1.28 6.92 6.86
CA ILE A 218 -1.44 5.81 7.80
C ILE A 218 -2.45 6.23 8.86
N LEU A 219 -3.66 5.67 8.81
CA LEU A 219 -4.73 5.99 9.76
C LEU A 219 -4.48 5.25 11.07
N ASN A 220 -4.31 6.00 12.16
CA ASN A 220 -4.01 5.42 13.45
C ASN A 220 -5.29 4.99 14.17
N HIS A 221 -5.21 3.88 14.90
CA HIS A 221 -6.18 3.45 15.91
C HIS A 221 -7.66 3.46 15.53
N PHE A 222 -8.01 3.13 14.28
CA PHE A 222 -9.39 3.31 13.77
C PHE A 222 -9.92 4.75 13.90
N CYS A 223 -9.05 5.73 14.12
CA CYS A 223 -9.39 7.10 14.46
C CYS A 223 -10.09 7.22 15.84
N LYS A 224 -9.75 6.32 16.77
CA LYS A 224 -10.19 6.25 18.17
C LYS A 224 -11.71 6.31 18.38
N PRO A 225 -12.51 5.38 17.79
CA PRO A 225 -13.94 5.30 18.07
C PRO A 225 -14.21 4.85 19.49
N ASP A 226 -15.39 5.15 20.01
CA ASP A 226 -15.95 4.55 21.24
C ASP A 226 -16.32 3.05 21.11
N PHE A 227 -16.05 2.46 19.94
CA PHE A 227 -16.43 1.11 19.53
C PHE A 227 -17.92 0.77 19.63
N ALA A 228 -18.81 1.76 19.76
CA ALA A 228 -20.26 1.54 19.67
C ALA A 228 -20.64 1.22 18.21
N SER A 229 -21.08 -0.01 17.96
CA SER A 229 -21.34 -0.48 16.59
C SER A 229 -22.72 -0.11 16.02
N THR A 230 -23.40 0.88 16.63
CA THR A 230 -24.70 1.40 16.22
C THR A 230 -24.75 2.90 16.46
N GLY A 231 -25.57 3.61 15.68
CA GLY A 231 -25.79 5.05 15.83
C GLY A 231 -25.03 5.92 14.82
N GLU A 232 -25.30 7.22 14.88
CA GLU A 232 -24.83 8.19 13.88
C GLU A 232 -23.30 8.27 13.78
N ALA A 233 -22.60 8.19 14.91
CA ALA A 233 -21.14 8.27 14.93
C ALA A 233 -20.50 7.10 14.14
N PHE A 234 -21.00 5.88 14.33
CA PHE A 234 -20.55 4.72 13.57
C PHE A 234 -20.82 4.85 12.08
N ASP A 235 -22.02 5.31 11.70
CA ASP A 235 -22.40 5.51 10.30
C ASP A 235 -21.53 6.57 9.61
N ARG A 236 -21.26 7.68 10.28
CA ARG A 236 -20.39 8.75 9.76
C ARG A 236 -18.94 8.29 9.66
N TRP A 237 -18.44 7.55 10.64
CA TRP A 237 -17.11 6.96 10.59
C TRP A 237 -16.97 5.98 9.43
N ARG A 238 -17.99 5.13 9.20
CA ARG A 238 -18.00 4.20 8.06
C ARG A 238 -17.91 4.94 6.73
N ALA A 239 -18.72 5.99 6.55
CA ALA A 239 -18.70 6.80 5.34
C ALA A 239 -17.37 7.53 5.13
N ALA A 240 -16.78 8.08 6.20
CA ALA A 240 -15.50 8.77 6.11
C ALA A 240 -14.35 7.80 5.76
N THR A 241 -14.30 6.64 6.41
CA THR A 241 -13.29 5.61 6.12
C THR A 241 -13.45 4.97 4.74
N GLU A 242 -14.69 4.79 4.27
CA GLU A 242 -14.98 4.37 2.89
C GLU A 242 -14.38 5.34 1.88
N SER A 243 -14.66 6.64 2.03
CA SER A 243 -14.07 7.70 1.20
C SER A 243 -12.53 7.65 1.21
N MET A 244 -11.92 7.57 2.39
CA MET A 244 -10.46 7.55 2.55
C MET A 244 -9.81 6.30 1.95
N SER A 245 -10.53 5.17 1.96
CA SER A 245 -10.06 3.90 1.40
C SER A 245 -9.93 3.93 -0.12
N THR A 246 -10.59 4.88 -0.80
CA THR A 246 -10.49 5.05 -2.26
C THR A 246 -9.15 5.64 -2.69
N PHE A 247 -8.41 6.26 -1.78
CA PHE A 247 -7.08 6.79 -2.07
C PHE A 247 -6.04 5.65 -2.07
N SER A 248 -5.26 5.55 -3.16
CA SER A 248 -4.38 4.40 -3.45
C SER A 248 -3.32 4.13 -2.38
N LYS A 249 -2.87 5.17 -1.67
CA LYS A 249 -1.84 5.10 -0.62
C LYS A 249 -2.38 5.37 0.79
N THR A 250 -3.58 4.92 1.11
CA THR A 250 -4.11 4.97 2.48
C THR A 250 -4.10 3.60 3.13
N TYR A 251 -3.60 3.52 4.36
CA TYR A 251 -3.47 2.32 5.17
C TYR A 251 -4.16 2.52 6.52
N MET A 252 -4.61 1.44 7.14
CA MET A 252 -5.23 1.45 8.47
C MET A 252 -4.37 0.66 9.47
N LYS A 253 -4.00 1.26 10.59
CA LYS A 253 -3.38 0.56 11.72
C LYS A 253 -4.45 0.03 12.67
N LEU A 254 -4.51 -1.29 12.81
CA LEU A 254 -5.24 -1.95 13.89
C LEU A 254 -4.38 -1.85 15.15
N SER A 255 -4.62 -0.80 15.92
CA SER A 255 -3.82 -0.41 17.09
C SER A 255 -4.66 0.40 18.06
N GLY A 256 -4.23 0.58 19.31
CA GLY A 256 -4.84 1.49 20.31
C GLY A 256 -6.30 1.21 20.70
N ALA A 257 -6.95 0.22 20.09
CA ALA A 257 -8.38 -0.02 20.26
C ALA A 257 -8.79 -0.36 21.70
N PHE A 258 -7.93 -1.06 22.44
CA PHE A 258 -8.23 -1.51 23.80
C PHE A 258 -8.45 -0.35 24.76
N SER A 259 -7.77 0.78 24.55
CA SER A 259 -7.95 2.00 25.35
C SER A 259 -9.29 2.69 25.10
N GLU A 260 -9.96 2.38 23.99
CA GLU A 260 -11.24 2.99 23.61
C GLU A 260 -12.42 2.02 23.74
N LEU A 261 -12.17 0.75 24.07
CA LEU A 261 -13.26 -0.23 24.23
C LEU A 261 -14.15 0.15 25.41
N PRO A 262 -15.47 -0.13 25.33
CA PRO A 262 -16.38 0.08 26.44
C PRO A 262 -15.91 -0.65 27.71
N ALA A 263 -16.08 0.02 28.86
CA ALA A 263 -15.79 -0.59 30.14
C ALA A 263 -16.66 -1.85 30.37
N GLY A 264 -16.12 -2.84 31.09
CA GLY A 264 -16.87 -4.02 31.53
C GLY A 264 -16.82 -5.24 30.59
N LEU A 265 -15.99 -5.22 29.55
CA LEU A 265 -15.67 -6.42 28.79
C LEU A 265 -14.81 -7.36 29.66
N GLN A 266 -15.28 -8.59 29.88
CA GLN A 266 -14.69 -9.49 30.89
C GLN A 266 -13.73 -10.53 30.29
N ASN A 267 -13.84 -10.80 28.99
CA ASN A 267 -13.03 -11.82 28.33
C ASN A 267 -12.70 -11.44 26.87
N VAL A 268 -11.77 -12.19 26.27
CA VAL A 268 -11.31 -11.98 24.89
C VAL A 268 -12.45 -12.11 23.86
N ALA A 269 -13.43 -12.98 24.09
CA ALA A 269 -14.54 -13.16 23.16
C ALA A 269 -15.44 -11.91 23.12
N ASP A 270 -15.66 -11.25 24.26
CA ASP A 270 -16.42 -10.00 24.33
C ASP A 270 -15.71 -8.87 23.58
N VAL A 271 -14.39 -8.75 23.76
CA VAL A 271 -13.52 -7.82 23.02
C VAL A 271 -13.64 -8.05 21.51
N VAL A 272 -13.45 -9.30 21.07
CA VAL A 272 -13.54 -9.65 19.66
C VAL A 272 -14.94 -9.35 19.11
N SER A 273 -16.00 -9.63 19.87
CA SER A 273 -17.38 -9.37 19.47
C SER A 273 -17.65 -7.87 19.29
N ALA A 274 -17.23 -7.04 20.23
CA ALA A 274 -17.39 -5.59 20.17
C ALA A 274 -16.66 -4.97 18.97
N MET A 275 -15.46 -5.46 18.68
CA MET A 275 -14.64 -4.94 17.58
C MET A 275 -15.01 -5.51 16.20
N LYS A 276 -15.70 -6.66 16.14
CA LYS A 276 -15.96 -7.38 14.89
C LYS A 276 -16.62 -6.53 13.80
N PRO A 277 -17.64 -5.68 14.08
CA PRO A 277 -18.24 -4.82 13.05
C PRO A 277 -17.24 -3.85 12.43
N TRP A 278 -16.35 -3.29 13.26
CA TRP A 278 -15.30 -2.35 12.86
C TRP A 278 -14.23 -3.04 12.01
N TYR A 279 -13.74 -4.20 12.47
CA TYR A 279 -12.80 -5.01 11.71
C TYR A 279 -13.37 -5.40 10.34
N ASN A 280 -14.58 -5.94 10.31
CA ASN A 280 -15.21 -6.38 9.05
C ASN A 280 -15.26 -5.23 8.03
N HIS A 281 -15.69 -4.04 8.46
CA HIS A 281 -15.74 -2.84 7.62
C HIS A 281 -14.35 -2.46 7.07
N ILE A 282 -13.33 -2.40 7.94
CA ILE A 282 -11.96 -2.07 7.51
C ILE A 282 -11.38 -3.15 6.58
N PHE A 283 -11.58 -4.43 6.87
CA PHE A 283 -11.08 -5.52 6.02
C PHE A 283 -11.73 -5.53 4.64
N GLU A 284 -13.01 -5.18 4.55
CA GLU A 284 -13.73 -5.05 3.29
C GLU A 284 -13.17 -3.89 2.43
N LEU A 285 -12.95 -2.72 3.03
CA LEU A 285 -12.51 -1.52 2.33
C LEU A 285 -11.01 -1.50 1.98
N PHE A 286 -10.16 -1.70 2.99
CA PHE A 286 -8.72 -1.57 2.84
C PHE A 286 -8.11 -2.82 2.23
N GLY A 287 -8.73 -3.97 2.53
CA GLY A 287 -8.18 -5.27 2.20
C GLY A 287 -6.89 -5.57 2.98
N PRO A 288 -6.45 -6.82 2.95
CA PRO A 288 -5.36 -7.31 3.79
C PRO A 288 -3.96 -6.79 3.42
N ARG A 289 -3.84 -5.97 2.38
CA ARG A 289 -2.56 -5.36 1.93
C ARG A 289 -2.38 -3.92 2.42
N ARG A 290 -3.45 -3.30 2.95
CA ARG A 290 -3.43 -1.91 3.44
C ARG A 290 -3.78 -1.83 4.93
N ILE A 291 -3.57 -2.93 5.64
CA ILE A 291 -3.85 -3.07 7.07
C ILE A 291 -2.54 -3.43 7.76
N LEU A 292 -2.25 -2.73 8.85
CA LEU A 292 -1.03 -2.85 9.64
C LEU A 292 -1.43 -3.20 11.08
N PHE A 293 -0.69 -4.10 11.73
CA PHE A 293 -0.81 -4.33 13.17
C PHE A 293 0.03 -3.29 13.93
N GLY A 294 -0.46 -2.79 15.05
CA GLY A 294 0.35 -2.01 16.00
C GLY A 294 -0.14 -2.24 17.42
N SER A 295 0.77 -2.44 18.38
CA SER A 295 0.39 -2.67 19.77
C SER A 295 -0.07 -1.41 20.48
N ASP A 296 0.40 -0.24 20.04
CA ASP A 296 0.25 1.03 20.77
C ASP A 296 0.90 0.96 22.17
N TRP A 297 1.97 0.16 22.31
CA TRP A 297 2.72 0.06 23.55
C TRP A 297 3.55 1.33 23.79
N PRO A 298 3.68 1.82 25.05
CA PRO A 298 3.12 1.27 26.28
C PRO A 298 1.73 1.83 26.64
N ALA A 299 1.15 2.72 25.82
CA ALA A 299 -0.12 3.38 26.11
C ALA A 299 -1.26 2.38 26.37
N ALA A 300 -1.27 1.25 25.66
CA ALA A 300 -2.25 0.18 25.85
C ALA A 300 -2.12 -0.64 27.16
N GLN A 301 -1.05 -0.46 27.96
CA GLN A 301 -0.87 -1.23 29.21
C GLN A 301 -1.97 -0.97 30.25
N ASN A 302 -2.71 0.13 30.15
CA ASN A 302 -3.74 0.49 31.13
C ASN A 302 -5.10 -0.24 30.94
N SER A 303 -5.36 -0.87 29.78
CA SER A 303 -6.71 -1.35 29.42
C SER A 303 -6.84 -2.87 29.20
N ALA A 304 -5.78 -3.55 28.76
CA ALA A 304 -5.60 -5.00 28.84
C ALA A 304 -4.20 -5.27 28.27
N GLY A 305 -3.29 -5.91 29.02
CA GLY A 305 -1.86 -5.99 28.67
C GLY A 305 -1.54 -6.47 27.23
N ILE A 306 -0.32 -6.19 26.77
CA ILE A 306 0.15 -6.49 25.40
C ILE A 306 -0.01 -7.96 24.98
N GLN A 307 -0.05 -8.91 25.91
CA GLN A 307 -0.34 -10.31 25.61
C GLN A 307 -1.77 -10.51 25.06
N THR A 308 -2.75 -9.84 25.64
CA THR A 308 -4.15 -9.88 25.15
C THR A 308 -4.25 -9.31 23.74
N LEU A 309 -3.46 -8.27 23.43
CA LEU A 309 -3.34 -7.70 22.08
C LEU A 309 -2.77 -8.72 21.09
N LEU A 310 -1.68 -9.40 21.46
CA LEU A 310 -1.04 -10.42 20.62
C LEU A 310 -1.97 -11.63 20.38
N ASP A 311 -2.73 -12.05 21.39
CA ASP A 311 -3.75 -13.09 21.25
C ASP A 311 -4.95 -12.65 20.40
N ALA A 312 -5.41 -11.40 20.54
CA ALA A 312 -6.47 -10.85 19.71
C ALA A 312 -6.03 -10.72 18.24
N GLU A 313 -4.79 -10.28 17.99
CA GLU A 313 -4.21 -10.23 16.65
C GLU A 313 -4.12 -11.63 16.04
N ARG A 314 -3.78 -12.67 16.83
CA ARG A 314 -3.81 -14.06 16.37
C ARG A 314 -5.20 -14.46 15.86
N GLU A 315 -6.25 -14.11 16.57
CA GLU A 315 -7.62 -14.38 16.11
C GLU A 315 -8.00 -13.52 14.90
N ALA A 316 -7.62 -12.24 14.88
CA ALA A 316 -7.84 -11.36 13.75
C ALA A 316 -7.15 -11.90 12.49
N GLN A 317 -5.89 -12.35 12.57
CA GLN A 317 -5.16 -12.95 11.45
C GLN A 317 -5.83 -14.19 10.89
N LYS A 318 -6.46 -15.03 11.73
CA LYS A 318 -7.28 -16.15 11.24
C LYS A 318 -8.47 -15.65 10.43
N ILE A 319 -9.09 -14.55 10.84
CA ILE A 319 -10.17 -13.89 10.09
C ILE A 319 -9.61 -13.31 8.78
N VAL A 320 -8.44 -12.65 8.81
CA VAL A 320 -7.76 -12.11 7.62
C VAL A 320 -7.42 -13.21 6.62
N GLN A 321 -6.88 -14.33 7.11
CA GLN A 321 -6.53 -15.47 6.28
C GLN A 321 -7.77 -16.07 5.63
N LYS A 322 -8.84 -16.29 6.40
CA LYS A 322 -10.14 -16.73 5.86
C LYS A 322 -10.70 -15.75 4.82
N ALA A 323 -10.56 -14.44 5.06
CA ALA A 323 -10.99 -13.41 4.11
C ALA A 323 -10.13 -13.41 2.82
N ARG A 324 -8.81 -13.61 2.93
CA ARG A 324 -7.89 -13.80 1.80
C ARG A 324 -8.27 -15.03 0.97
N GLU A 325 -8.53 -16.15 1.63
CA GLU A 325 -8.96 -17.41 1.00
C GLU A 325 -10.32 -17.23 0.32
N TYR A 326 -11.29 -16.62 1.00
CA TYR A 326 -12.61 -16.32 0.46
C TYR A 326 -12.54 -15.41 -0.77
N ARG A 327 -11.75 -14.33 -0.74
CA ARG A 327 -11.55 -13.44 -1.89
C ARG A 327 -10.90 -14.19 -3.06
N THR A 328 -9.86 -14.98 -2.79
CA THR A 328 -9.19 -15.78 -3.82
C THR A 328 -10.15 -16.75 -4.48
N LYS A 329 -11.02 -17.38 -3.67
CA LYS A 329 -12.10 -18.23 -4.15
C LYS A 329 -13.08 -17.45 -5.03
N ARG A 330 -13.58 -16.30 -4.58
CA ARG A 330 -14.50 -15.45 -5.37
C ARG A 330 -13.90 -14.99 -6.70
N VAL A 331 -12.62 -14.61 -6.73
CA VAL A 331 -11.94 -14.22 -7.98
C VAL A 331 -11.82 -15.41 -8.94
N LYS A 332 -11.52 -16.61 -8.40
CA LYS A 332 -11.49 -17.84 -9.19
C LYS A 332 -12.87 -18.20 -9.74
N ASP A 333 -13.90 -18.09 -8.91
CA ASP A 333 -15.29 -18.38 -9.28
C ASP A 333 -15.76 -17.42 -10.38
N ALA A 334 -15.55 -16.11 -10.20
CA ALA A 334 -15.87 -15.10 -11.22
C ALA A 334 -15.12 -15.32 -12.54
N ARG A 335 -13.85 -15.73 -12.49
CA ARG A 335 -13.08 -16.10 -13.70
C ARG A 335 -13.68 -17.32 -14.38
N SER A 336 -14.12 -18.31 -13.62
CA SER A 336 -14.75 -19.51 -14.16
C SER A 336 -16.13 -19.23 -14.77
N GLU A 337 -16.93 -18.34 -14.16
CA GLU A 337 -18.22 -17.91 -14.69
C GLU A 337 -18.05 -17.14 -16.00
N ALA A 338 -17.17 -16.15 -16.03
CA ALA A 338 -16.86 -15.41 -17.26
C ALA A 338 -16.34 -16.32 -18.39
N GLN A 339 -15.54 -17.34 -18.03
CA GLN A 339 -15.04 -18.29 -19.01
C GLN A 339 -16.15 -19.19 -19.59
N LYS A 340 -17.16 -19.57 -18.78
CA LYS A 340 -18.35 -20.28 -19.27
C LYS A 340 -19.20 -19.40 -20.19
N GLU A 341 -19.44 -18.14 -19.82
CA GLU A 341 -20.21 -17.21 -20.66
C GLU A 341 -19.52 -16.98 -22.02
N ILE A 342 -18.19 -16.87 -22.04
CA ILE A 342 -17.43 -16.77 -23.29
C ILE A 342 -17.57 -18.04 -24.13
N GLU A 343 -17.55 -19.21 -23.51
CA GLU A 343 -17.65 -20.49 -24.21
C GLU A 343 -19.07 -20.73 -24.76
N GLU A 344 -20.11 -20.38 -24.01
CA GLU A 344 -21.50 -20.38 -24.47
C GLU A 344 -21.70 -19.41 -25.64
N TYR A 345 -21.18 -18.19 -25.54
CA TYR A 345 -21.24 -17.22 -26.63
C TYR A 345 -20.50 -17.72 -27.89
N ARG A 346 -19.35 -18.37 -27.72
CA ARG A 346 -18.59 -18.95 -28.83
C ARG A 346 -19.36 -20.09 -29.50
N ASN A 347 -19.98 -20.97 -28.73
CA ASN A 347 -20.82 -22.05 -29.25
C ASN A 347 -22.02 -21.50 -30.02
N GLN A 348 -22.72 -20.50 -29.45
CA GLN A 348 -23.81 -19.80 -30.13
C GLN A 348 -23.35 -19.21 -31.46
N LYS A 349 -22.19 -18.54 -31.49
CA LYS A 349 -21.63 -17.96 -32.72
C LYS A 349 -21.21 -18.99 -33.76
N GLU A 350 -20.73 -20.15 -33.32
CA GLU A 350 -20.39 -21.23 -34.22
C GLU A 350 -21.64 -21.92 -34.79
N GLU A 351 -22.72 -22.02 -34.01
CA GLU A 351 -24.04 -22.44 -34.51
C GLU A 351 -24.63 -21.45 -35.51
N ASP A 352 -24.59 -20.15 -35.20
CA ASP A 352 -24.99 -19.07 -36.10
C ASP A 352 -24.20 -19.15 -37.43
N PHE A 353 -22.89 -19.37 -37.35
CA PHE A 353 -22.01 -19.50 -38.51
C PHE A 353 -22.35 -20.74 -39.35
N LYS A 354 -22.56 -21.90 -38.72
CA LYS A 354 -22.98 -23.13 -39.43
C LYS A 354 -24.37 -22.99 -40.06
N ALA A 355 -25.29 -22.27 -39.41
CA ALA A 355 -26.62 -21.99 -39.96
C ALA A 355 -26.53 -21.06 -41.18
N PHE A 356 -25.70 -20.02 -41.10
CA PHE A 356 -25.40 -19.11 -42.21
C PHE A 356 -24.76 -19.86 -43.39
N GLU A 357 -23.76 -20.71 -43.11
CA GLU A 357 -23.09 -21.53 -44.12
C GLU A 357 -24.09 -22.45 -44.86
N LYS A 358 -24.98 -23.13 -44.12
CA LYS A 358 -26.05 -23.97 -44.71
C LYS A 358 -27.08 -23.17 -45.52
N GLN A 359 -27.38 -21.94 -45.13
CA GLN A 359 -28.32 -21.09 -45.88
C GLN A 359 -27.70 -20.48 -47.13
N HIS A 360 -26.38 -20.39 -47.23
CA HIS A 360 -25.69 -19.68 -48.31
C HIS A 360 -24.84 -20.58 -49.21
N THR A 361 -24.73 -21.87 -48.92
CA THR A 361 -24.08 -22.86 -49.80
C THR A 361 -24.83 -23.07 -51.12
N SER A 362 -26.15 -22.89 -51.16
CA SER A 362 -26.95 -23.08 -52.39
C SER A 362 -26.68 -22.03 -53.49
N GLY A 363 -26.09 -20.88 -53.16
CA GLY A 363 -25.77 -19.83 -54.13
C GLY A 363 -24.47 -20.05 -54.90
N ASN A 364 -23.50 -20.78 -54.32
CA ASN A 364 -22.14 -20.89 -54.87
C ASN A 364 -21.84 -22.19 -55.61
N GLU A 365 -22.64 -23.25 -55.46
CA GLU A 365 -22.39 -24.54 -56.14
C GLU A 365 -22.32 -24.39 -57.66
N LYS A 366 -23.14 -23.51 -58.25
CA LYS A 366 -23.16 -23.31 -59.71
C LYS A 366 -21.93 -22.54 -60.20
N ALA A 367 -21.49 -21.52 -59.45
CA ALA A 367 -20.28 -20.77 -59.76
C ALA A 367 -19.01 -21.62 -59.59
N GLU A 368 -18.99 -22.50 -58.59
CA GLU A 368 -17.89 -23.42 -58.34
C GLU A 368 -17.80 -24.53 -59.41
N GLN A 369 -18.95 -25.05 -59.86
CA GLN A 369 -19.00 -26.00 -60.98
C GLN A 369 -18.56 -25.37 -62.32
N ASP A 370 -18.96 -24.13 -62.59
CA ASP A 370 -18.58 -23.44 -63.83
C ASP A 370 -17.08 -23.06 -63.80
N ALA A 371 -16.54 -22.63 -62.66
CA ALA A 371 -15.10 -22.36 -62.50
C ALA A 371 -14.24 -23.64 -62.65
N ASN A 372 -14.71 -24.78 -62.14
CA ASN A 372 -14.02 -26.05 -62.30
C ASN A 372 -14.01 -26.52 -63.76
N LYS A 373 -15.11 -26.34 -64.50
CA LYS A 373 -15.17 -26.66 -65.94
C LYS A 373 -14.22 -25.79 -66.78
N ASP A 374 -14.15 -24.50 -66.48
CA ASP A 374 -13.22 -23.60 -67.17
C ASP A 374 -11.75 -23.95 -66.87
N THR A 375 -11.46 -24.34 -65.62
CA THR A 375 -10.12 -24.80 -65.22
C THR A 375 -9.71 -26.07 -65.97
N GLU A 376 -10.61 -27.06 -66.09
CA GLU A 376 -10.35 -28.27 -66.88
C GLU A 376 -10.13 -27.97 -68.37
N LYS A 377 -10.88 -27.01 -68.93
CA LYS A 377 -10.73 -26.59 -70.32
C LYS A 377 -9.37 -25.96 -70.58
N GLN A 378 -8.92 -25.05 -69.70
CA GLN A 378 -7.60 -24.44 -69.79
C GLN A 378 -6.47 -25.45 -69.61
N LEU A 379 -6.61 -26.42 -68.69
CA LEU A 379 -5.65 -27.51 -68.50
C LEU A 379 -5.49 -28.36 -69.76
N ASN A 380 -6.58 -28.64 -70.47
CA ASN A 380 -6.55 -29.39 -71.72
C ASN A 380 -5.91 -28.59 -72.88
N GLU A 381 -6.16 -27.29 -72.95
CA GLU A 381 -5.49 -26.40 -73.91
C GLU A 381 -3.99 -26.33 -73.66
N ILE A 382 -3.56 -26.17 -72.40
CA ILE A 382 -2.14 -26.15 -72.02
C ILE A 382 -1.46 -27.48 -72.38
N LYS A 383 -2.12 -28.62 -72.14
CA LYS A 383 -1.59 -29.94 -72.53
C LYS A 383 -1.47 -30.10 -74.05
N GLN A 384 -2.42 -29.58 -74.83
CA GLN A 384 -2.34 -29.60 -76.30
C GLN A 384 -1.24 -28.70 -76.86
N VAL A 385 -1.07 -27.50 -76.27
CA VAL A 385 0.03 -26.59 -76.66
C VAL A 385 1.38 -27.22 -76.28
N GLY A 386 1.49 -27.83 -75.10
CA GLY A 386 2.68 -28.57 -74.68
C GLY A 386 3.04 -29.71 -75.64
N SER A 387 2.07 -30.50 -76.10
CA SER A 387 2.32 -31.61 -77.03
C SER A 387 2.67 -31.16 -78.45
N LYS A 388 2.08 -30.06 -78.94
CA LYS A 388 2.40 -29.50 -80.26
C LYS A 388 3.75 -28.80 -80.32
N THR A 389 4.12 -28.08 -79.26
CA THR A 389 5.28 -27.17 -79.28
C THR A 389 6.50 -27.78 -78.60
N GLY A 390 6.30 -28.76 -77.71
CA GLY A 390 7.35 -29.43 -76.96
C GLY A 390 8.49 -30.02 -77.81
N PRO A 391 8.21 -30.77 -78.90
CA PRO A 391 9.28 -31.32 -79.74
C PRO A 391 10.17 -30.24 -80.36
N LYS A 392 9.59 -29.10 -80.76
CA LYS A 392 10.32 -27.98 -81.37
C LYS A 392 11.23 -27.26 -80.37
N VAL A 393 10.75 -27.08 -79.13
CA VAL A 393 11.55 -26.47 -78.04
C VAL A 393 12.72 -27.37 -77.65
N VAL A 394 12.53 -28.69 -77.64
CA VAL A 394 13.62 -29.64 -77.39
C VAL A 394 14.68 -29.58 -78.51
N ASP A 395 14.25 -29.44 -79.77
CA ASP A 395 15.14 -29.29 -80.92
C ASP A 395 15.92 -27.97 -80.87
N ASP A 396 15.27 -26.86 -80.54
CA ASP A 396 15.90 -25.54 -80.38
C ASP A 396 16.93 -25.54 -79.23
N LEU A 397 16.63 -26.21 -78.11
CA LEU A 397 17.56 -26.38 -76.99
C LEU A 397 18.74 -27.29 -77.35
N LEU A 398 18.52 -28.38 -78.08
CA LEU A 398 19.60 -29.24 -78.58
C LEU A 398 20.52 -28.47 -79.52
N LYS A 399 19.96 -27.65 -80.41
CA LYS A 399 20.73 -26.81 -81.33
C LYS A 399 21.58 -25.78 -80.59
N ALA A 400 21.01 -25.12 -79.57
CA ALA A 400 21.74 -24.16 -78.74
C ALA A 400 22.91 -24.79 -77.96
N VAL A 401 22.80 -26.07 -77.59
CA VAL A 401 23.88 -26.81 -76.91
C VAL A 401 24.93 -27.34 -77.89
N MET A 402 24.53 -27.71 -79.12
CA MET A 402 25.44 -28.26 -80.14
C MET A 402 26.20 -27.20 -80.94
N GLU A 403 25.75 -25.94 -80.98
CA GLU A 403 26.43 -24.82 -81.67
C GLU A 403 26.81 -23.67 -80.71
N PRO A 404 27.68 -23.90 -79.70
CA PRO A 404 28.06 -22.82 -78.78
C PRO A 404 28.87 -21.73 -79.50
N HIS A 405 28.41 -20.49 -79.40
CA HIS A 405 29.14 -19.29 -79.83
C HIS A 405 29.67 -18.56 -78.57
N PRO A 406 30.88 -18.91 -78.08
CA PRO A 406 31.43 -18.28 -76.88
C PRO A 406 31.86 -16.84 -77.17
N GLU A 407 31.21 -15.88 -76.52
CA GLU A 407 31.67 -14.50 -76.45
C GLU A 407 32.57 -14.32 -75.21
N VAL A 408 33.75 -13.73 -75.41
CA VAL A 408 34.72 -13.49 -74.35
C VAL A 408 34.32 -12.22 -73.58
N PRO A 409 34.11 -12.27 -72.25
CA PRO A 409 33.75 -11.08 -71.48
C PRO A 409 34.92 -10.09 -71.37
N ASP A 410 34.66 -8.80 -71.53
CA ASP A 410 35.65 -7.74 -71.39
C ASP A 410 36.19 -7.61 -69.95
N ARG A 411 37.51 -7.40 -69.83
CA ARG A 411 38.25 -7.30 -68.56
C ARG A 411 37.84 -6.04 -67.78
N ALA A 412 37.28 -6.21 -66.59
CA ALA A 412 37.07 -5.12 -65.65
C ALA A 412 38.40 -4.58 -65.10
N GLU A 413 38.63 -3.26 -65.19
CA GLU A 413 39.81 -2.57 -64.67
C GLU A 413 39.86 -2.60 -63.12
N GLN A 414 41.04 -2.86 -62.56
CA GLN A 414 41.27 -2.81 -61.11
C GLN A 414 41.46 -1.36 -60.63
N PRO A 415 40.97 -0.98 -59.43
CA PRO A 415 41.22 0.34 -58.87
C PRO A 415 42.68 0.48 -58.45
N VAL A 416 43.32 1.58 -58.85
CA VAL A 416 44.69 1.96 -58.49
C VAL A 416 44.75 2.46 -57.03
N ALA A 417 45.89 2.17 -56.40
CA ALA A 417 46.28 2.33 -54.99
C ALA A 417 45.85 3.62 -54.27
#